data_AF-A0A9D8NJN1-F1
#
_entry.id   AF-A0A9D8NJN1-F1
#
_cell.length_a   1.000
_cell.length_b   1.000
_cell.length_c   1.000
_cell.angle_alpha   90.00
_cell.angle_beta   90.00
_cell.angle_gamma   90.00
#
_symmetry.space_group_name_H-M   'P 1'
#
loop_
_entity.id
_entity.type
_entity.pdbx_description
1 polymer ?
#
loop_
_entity_poly.entity_id
_entity_poly.type
_entity_poly.pdbx_seq_one_letter_code
_entity_poly.pdbx_strand_id
1 'polypeptide(L)'
;MIEVKVICPCGTKFKFDTEPVDGRMAAPVTCPRCNENRTDLANLDIATKLAALAAAAPPHSPSHVAPRAPPAVTPVAPVAPKPGPVRVGAVPSGSKPVLPPAKPAAPAPPRPPAVPAAASRAPAPPAPGQPGLPVGNKAPVAKADPEGAPPLPRPVSPGAAPVAKVDDSGEGKATAASGSKKPSFALAGVGALLGALLGMAIWVAVIIFTGIRSGYVALLVGVTAGFGAKLLGRGTSTGFGVVAALCALLGIVGGSAVALTADFAAAVTGAVESAYEARVELAKNVAQAKNDDELRKAAVRELAADRTDPKTISDADLQKFKSEEVPRLKALAEGKSLKSEVEAQLAAEIVSGFDYGEVIKRFFSIFAIISWIIALGAAFRIASG
;
A
#
# COMPACT_ATOMS: atom_id res chain seq x y z
N MET A 1 -3.13 -19.15 -18.96
CA MET A 1 -2.46 -19.56 -17.70
C MET A 1 -2.22 -18.35 -16.82
N ILE A 2 -2.55 -18.43 -15.53
CA ILE A 2 -2.34 -17.40 -14.52
C ILE A 2 -1.39 -17.97 -13.46
N GLU A 3 -0.32 -17.24 -13.12
CA GLU A 3 0.57 -17.61 -12.00
C GLU A 3 -0.20 -17.39 -10.70
N VAL A 4 -0.37 -18.40 -9.85
CA VAL A 4 -1.06 -18.31 -8.54
C VAL A 4 -0.02 -18.34 -7.42
N LYS A 5 -0.11 -17.40 -6.47
CA LYS A 5 0.80 -17.30 -5.31
C LYS A 5 0.03 -17.56 -4.03
N VAL A 6 0.38 -18.64 -3.32
CA VAL A 6 -0.28 -19.02 -2.07
C VAL A 6 0.68 -18.86 -0.90
N ILE A 7 0.24 -18.17 0.14
CA ILE A 7 0.94 -18.07 1.43
C ILE A 7 0.16 -18.90 2.44
N CYS A 8 0.76 -20.01 2.86
CA CYS A 8 0.18 -20.89 3.87
C CYS A 8 0.38 -20.32 5.28
N PRO A 9 -0.59 -20.44 6.21
CA PRO A 9 -0.45 -20.17 7.64
C PRO A 9 0.78 -20.79 8.31
N CYS A 10 1.30 -21.92 7.82
CA CYS A 10 2.56 -22.49 8.32
C CYS A 10 3.82 -21.72 7.87
N GLY A 11 3.66 -20.57 7.22
CA GLY A 11 4.71 -19.68 6.70
C GLY A 11 5.25 -20.06 5.32
N THR A 12 4.81 -21.19 4.73
CA THR A 12 5.32 -21.64 3.43
C THR A 12 4.67 -20.85 2.29
N LYS A 13 5.51 -20.23 1.47
CA LYS A 13 5.10 -19.54 0.24
C LYS A 13 5.39 -20.45 -0.94
N PHE A 14 4.42 -20.67 -1.80
CA PHE A 14 4.61 -21.47 -3.01
C PHE A 14 3.79 -20.89 -4.17
N LYS A 15 4.23 -21.18 -5.38
CA LYS A 15 3.63 -20.67 -6.62
C LYS A 15 3.54 -21.75 -7.67
N PHE A 16 2.54 -21.67 -8.52
CA PHE A 16 2.30 -22.59 -9.63
C PHE A 16 1.44 -21.89 -10.68
N ASP A 17 1.56 -22.31 -11.93
CA ASP A 17 0.72 -21.81 -13.01
C ASP A 17 -0.50 -22.72 -13.18
N THR A 18 -1.67 -22.14 -13.36
CA THR A 18 -2.90 -22.89 -13.60
C THR A 18 -3.77 -22.18 -14.63
N GLU A 19 -4.65 -22.94 -15.27
CA GLU A 19 -5.71 -22.39 -16.10
C GLU A 19 -7.01 -22.50 -15.29
N PRO A 20 -7.55 -21.37 -14.80
CA PRO A 20 -8.76 -21.40 -14.01
C PRO A 20 -9.94 -21.94 -14.82
N VAL A 21 -10.71 -22.85 -14.24
CA VAL A 21 -11.99 -23.31 -14.80
C VAL A 21 -13.08 -22.59 -14.03
N ASP A 22 -13.92 -21.83 -14.74
CA ASP A 22 -14.97 -20.97 -14.17
C ASP A 22 -14.47 -20.02 -13.07
N GLY A 23 -13.24 -19.49 -13.25
CA GLY A 23 -12.61 -18.58 -12.30
C GLY A 23 -12.11 -19.24 -11.00
N ARG A 24 -11.96 -20.57 -10.97
CA ARG A 24 -11.46 -21.34 -9.82
C ARG A 24 -10.37 -22.33 -10.21
N MET A 25 -9.67 -22.86 -9.22
CA MET A 25 -8.70 -23.97 -9.37
C MET A 25 -9.37 -25.22 -9.94
N ALA A 26 -8.78 -25.81 -10.97
CA ALA A 26 -9.25 -27.06 -11.57
C ALA A 26 -9.02 -28.30 -10.67
N ALA A 27 -8.03 -28.24 -9.77
CA ALA A 27 -7.65 -29.32 -8.87
C ALA A 27 -7.34 -28.79 -7.47
N PRO A 28 -7.54 -29.59 -6.40
CA PRO A 28 -7.19 -29.18 -5.06
C PRO A 28 -5.69 -28.95 -4.91
N VAL A 29 -5.33 -27.94 -4.14
CA VAL A 29 -3.94 -27.54 -3.89
C VAL A 29 -3.59 -27.79 -2.44
N THR A 30 -2.59 -28.62 -2.17
CA THR A 30 -2.06 -28.86 -0.82
C THR A 30 -0.73 -28.14 -0.62
N CYS A 31 -0.51 -27.63 0.60
CA CYS A 31 0.76 -27.02 0.96
C CYS A 31 1.86 -28.09 1.06
N PRO A 32 3.02 -27.93 0.39
CA PRO A 32 4.07 -28.96 0.38
C PRO A 32 4.75 -29.19 1.74
N ARG A 33 4.55 -28.29 2.72
CA ARG A 33 5.17 -28.39 4.05
C ARG A 33 4.27 -29.04 5.10
N CYS A 34 3.01 -28.61 5.17
CA CYS A 34 2.06 -29.07 6.21
C CYS A 34 0.94 -29.95 5.65
N ASN A 35 0.86 -30.11 4.33
CA ASN A 35 -0.14 -30.88 3.61
C ASN A 35 -1.60 -30.43 3.81
N GLU A 36 -1.84 -29.27 4.42
CA GLU A 36 -3.18 -28.68 4.48
C GLU A 36 -3.66 -28.21 3.10
N ASN A 37 -4.98 -28.35 2.87
CA ASN A 37 -5.64 -27.87 1.66
C ASN A 37 -5.69 -26.34 1.65
N ARG A 38 -5.16 -25.73 0.58
CA ARG A 38 -5.09 -24.28 0.34
C ARG A 38 -5.82 -23.85 -0.93
N THR A 39 -6.76 -24.66 -1.39
CA THR A 39 -7.56 -24.36 -2.59
C THR A 39 -8.32 -23.04 -2.45
N ASP A 40 -8.83 -22.72 -1.26
CA ASP A 40 -9.55 -21.45 -1.03
C ASP A 40 -8.65 -20.22 -1.15
N LEU A 41 -7.42 -20.29 -0.62
CA LEU A 41 -6.44 -19.21 -0.79
C LEU A 41 -6.01 -19.05 -2.25
N ALA A 42 -5.87 -20.16 -2.98
CA ALA A 42 -5.57 -20.14 -4.41
C ALA A 42 -6.72 -19.51 -5.22
N ASN A 43 -7.97 -19.87 -4.92
CA ASN A 43 -9.16 -19.29 -5.56
C ASN A 43 -9.27 -17.78 -5.30
N LEU A 44 -8.89 -17.31 -4.12
CA LEU A 44 -8.90 -15.88 -3.77
C LEU A 44 -7.86 -15.10 -4.59
N ASP A 45 -6.65 -15.65 -4.78
CA ASP A 45 -5.62 -15.04 -5.63
C ASP A 45 -6.04 -15.05 -7.12
N ILE A 46 -6.67 -16.13 -7.60
CA ILE A 46 -7.24 -16.21 -8.95
C ILE A 46 -8.30 -15.12 -9.16
N ALA A 47 -9.26 -15.00 -8.23
CA ALA A 47 -10.33 -13.99 -8.32
C ALA A 47 -9.76 -12.57 -8.37
N THR A 48 -8.75 -12.29 -7.55
CA THR A 48 -8.06 -10.99 -7.53
C THR A 48 -7.38 -10.69 -8.88
N LYS A 49 -6.71 -11.68 -9.48
CA LYS A 49 -6.03 -11.51 -10.78
C LYS A 49 -6.99 -11.39 -11.94
N LEU A 50 -8.09 -12.14 -11.94
CA LEU A 50 -9.13 -12.01 -12.95
C LEU A 50 -9.81 -10.65 -12.89
N ALA A 51 -10.07 -10.13 -11.68
CA ALA A 51 -10.61 -8.78 -11.50
C ALA A 51 -9.62 -7.70 -12.00
N ALA A 52 -8.33 -7.85 -11.71
CA ALA A 52 -7.30 -6.92 -12.20
C ALA A 52 -7.18 -6.94 -13.73
N LEU A 53 -7.25 -8.11 -14.35
CA LEU A 53 -7.26 -8.26 -15.81
C LEU A 53 -8.52 -7.65 -16.44
N ALA A 54 -9.68 -7.82 -15.81
CA ALA A 54 -10.93 -7.19 -16.25
C ALA A 54 -10.87 -5.67 -16.15
N ALA A 55 -10.24 -5.12 -15.10
CA ALA A 55 -10.06 -3.68 -14.92
C ALA A 55 -9.02 -3.08 -15.88
N ALA A 56 -8.01 -3.85 -16.29
CA ALA A 56 -6.99 -3.42 -17.24
C ALA A 56 -7.45 -3.48 -18.70
N ALA A 57 -8.57 -4.15 -18.99
CA ALA A 57 -9.16 -4.11 -20.32
C ALA A 57 -9.58 -2.66 -20.63
N PRO A 58 -9.12 -2.07 -21.75
CA PRO A 58 -9.56 -0.74 -22.14
C PRO A 58 -11.10 -0.74 -22.22
N PRO A 59 -11.78 0.34 -21.81
CA PRO A 59 -13.23 0.42 -21.90
C PRO A 59 -13.60 0.19 -23.36
N HIS A 60 -14.08 -1.01 -23.68
CA HIS A 60 -14.64 -1.28 -24.98
C HIS A 60 -15.78 -0.29 -25.14
N SER A 61 -15.59 0.66 -26.06
CA SER A 61 -16.66 1.60 -26.42
C SER A 61 -17.88 0.75 -26.68
N PRO A 62 -19.00 0.97 -25.97
CA PRO A 62 -20.18 0.14 -26.14
C PRO A 62 -20.49 0.14 -27.62
N SER A 63 -20.40 -1.03 -28.25
CA SER A 63 -20.90 -1.19 -29.61
C SER A 63 -22.33 -0.69 -29.55
N HIS A 64 -22.58 0.43 -30.23
CA HIS A 64 -23.91 0.96 -30.45
C HIS A 64 -24.67 -0.09 -31.26
N VAL A 65 -25.22 -1.07 -30.57
CA VAL A 65 -26.30 -1.90 -31.10
C VAL A 65 -27.44 -0.92 -31.26
N ALA A 66 -27.67 -0.50 -32.50
CA ALA A 66 -28.83 0.30 -32.85
C ALA A 66 -30.06 -0.36 -32.20
N PRO A 67 -30.85 0.39 -31.41
CA PRO A 67 -31.99 -0.18 -30.71
C PRO A 67 -32.92 -0.81 -31.74
N ARG A 68 -32.99 -2.15 -31.71
CA ARG A 68 -33.99 -2.88 -32.48
C ARG A 68 -35.34 -2.47 -31.91
N ALA A 69 -36.18 -1.88 -32.76
CA ALA A 69 -37.51 -1.44 -32.40
C ALA A 69 -38.25 -2.57 -31.64
N PRO A 70 -38.79 -2.31 -30.44
CA PRO A 70 -39.53 -3.31 -29.71
C PRO A 70 -40.78 -3.69 -30.51
N PRO A 71 -41.14 -4.99 -30.59
CA PRO A 71 -42.44 -5.39 -31.12
C PRO A 71 -43.54 -4.76 -30.28
N ALA A 72 -44.57 -4.23 -30.94
CA ALA A 72 -45.71 -3.58 -30.31
C ALA A 72 -46.39 -4.53 -29.31
N VAL A 73 -46.20 -4.26 -28.01
CA VAL A 73 -46.93 -4.93 -26.93
C VAL A 73 -48.28 -4.24 -26.81
N THR A 74 -49.35 -4.98 -27.11
CA THR A 74 -50.72 -4.56 -26.83
C THR A 74 -50.90 -4.32 -25.32
N PRO A 75 -51.45 -3.17 -24.89
CA PRO A 75 -51.62 -2.85 -23.48
C PRO A 75 -52.69 -3.76 -22.85
N VAL A 76 -52.29 -4.54 -21.86
CA VAL A 76 -53.21 -5.24 -20.94
C VAL A 76 -53.63 -4.23 -19.87
N ALA A 77 -54.94 -4.04 -19.73
CA ALA A 77 -55.53 -3.11 -18.77
C ALA A 77 -55.18 -3.48 -17.31
N PRO A 78 -54.88 -2.50 -16.44
CA PRO A 78 -54.60 -2.75 -15.03
C PRO A 78 -55.90 -3.10 -14.29
N VAL A 79 -55.93 -4.28 -13.68
CA VAL A 79 -56.96 -4.68 -12.71
C VAL A 79 -56.65 -4.02 -11.37
N ALA A 80 -57.55 -3.15 -10.93
CA ALA A 80 -57.46 -2.45 -9.65
C ALA A 80 -57.63 -3.42 -8.46
N PRO A 81 -56.71 -3.45 -7.48
CA PRO A 81 -56.90 -4.21 -6.25
C PRO A 81 -57.89 -3.51 -5.31
N LYS A 82 -58.82 -4.31 -4.80
CA LYS A 82 -59.91 -3.94 -3.89
C LYS A 82 -59.34 -3.71 -2.47
N PRO A 83 -59.57 -2.56 -1.81
CA PRO A 83 -59.10 -2.32 -0.44
C PRO A 83 -59.93 -3.09 0.59
N GLY A 84 -59.29 -3.94 1.38
CA GLY A 84 -59.86 -4.58 2.55
C GLY A 84 -59.67 -3.72 3.81
N PRO A 85 -60.59 -3.76 4.79
CA PRO A 85 -60.50 -2.95 6.00
C PRO A 85 -59.47 -3.55 6.98
N VAL A 86 -58.41 -2.79 7.26
CA VAL A 86 -57.46 -3.08 8.35
C VAL A 86 -58.06 -2.62 9.67
N ARG A 87 -58.39 -3.58 10.54
CA ARG A 87 -58.74 -3.35 11.95
C ARG A 87 -57.48 -3.02 12.74
N VAL A 88 -57.37 -1.77 13.21
CA VAL A 88 -56.39 -1.37 14.21
C VAL A 88 -56.98 -1.67 15.59
N GLY A 89 -56.43 -2.67 16.27
CA GLY A 89 -56.75 -2.96 17.67
C GLY A 89 -55.99 -2.02 18.60
N ALA A 90 -56.74 -1.28 19.42
CA ALA A 90 -56.22 -0.46 20.50
C ALA A 90 -55.61 -1.33 21.61
N VAL A 91 -54.41 -0.97 22.08
CA VAL A 91 -53.80 -1.52 23.29
C VAL A 91 -53.96 -0.47 24.40
N PRO A 92 -54.46 -0.84 25.60
CA PRO A 92 -54.74 0.11 26.65
C PRO A 92 -53.48 0.64 27.33
N SER A 93 -53.53 1.94 27.56
CA SER A 93 -52.66 2.75 28.41
C SER A 93 -52.78 2.33 29.88
N GLY A 94 -51.65 2.23 30.58
CA GLY A 94 -51.63 2.26 32.04
C GLY A 94 -50.50 1.49 32.68
N SER A 95 -49.40 2.18 33.02
CA SER A 95 -48.56 1.86 34.19
C SER A 95 -47.65 3.06 34.51
N LYS A 96 -47.81 3.60 35.72
CA LYS A 96 -47.04 4.73 36.28
C LYS A 96 -45.57 4.33 36.53
N PRO A 97 -44.59 5.23 36.42
CA PRO A 97 -43.22 4.95 36.86
C PRO A 97 -43.15 4.97 38.38
N VAL A 98 -42.76 3.84 38.98
CA VAL A 98 -42.29 3.76 40.37
C VAL A 98 -40.79 4.06 40.37
N LEU A 99 -40.39 5.08 41.13
CA LEU A 99 -38.98 5.39 41.39
C LEU A 99 -38.33 4.26 42.20
N PRO A 100 -37.14 3.77 41.82
CA PRO A 100 -36.34 2.92 42.70
C PRO A 100 -35.62 3.74 43.79
N PRO A 101 -35.42 3.18 44.99
CA PRO A 101 -34.81 3.87 46.12
C PRO A 101 -33.30 4.12 45.92
N ALA A 102 -32.81 5.18 46.56
CA ALA A 102 -31.43 5.60 46.55
C ALA A 102 -30.46 4.48 47.00
N LYS A 103 -29.41 4.29 46.20
CA LYS A 103 -28.33 3.33 46.45
C LYS A 103 -27.45 3.83 47.60
N PRO A 104 -27.15 3.02 48.64
CA PRO A 104 -26.23 3.40 49.70
C PRO A 104 -24.81 3.60 49.18
N ALA A 105 -24.12 4.60 49.74
CA ALA A 105 -22.73 4.92 49.44
C ALA A 105 -21.81 3.71 49.67
N ALA A 106 -20.99 3.39 48.68
CA ALA A 106 -20.00 2.31 48.76
C ALA A 106 -18.87 2.69 49.74
N PRO A 107 -18.40 1.74 50.58
CA PRO A 107 -17.25 1.96 51.45
C PRO A 107 -15.94 2.05 50.65
N ALA A 108 -15.03 2.88 51.15
CA ALA A 108 -13.71 3.11 50.57
C ALA A 108 -12.90 1.81 50.42
N PRO A 109 -12.08 1.69 49.36
CA PRO A 109 -11.27 0.49 49.15
C PRO A 109 -10.21 0.32 50.26
N PRO A 110 -9.94 -0.91 50.72
CA PRO A 110 -8.93 -1.17 51.72
C PRO A 110 -7.53 -0.83 51.21
N ARG A 111 -6.75 -0.17 52.06
CA ARG A 111 -5.32 0.08 51.86
C ARG A 111 -4.59 -1.26 51.61
N PRO A 112 -3.75 -1.36 50.56
CA PRO A 112 -2.91 -2.54 50.39
C PRO A 112 -1.93 -2.67 51.57
N PRO A 113 -1.71 -3.89 52.09
CA PRO A 113 -0.76 -4.13 53.18
C PRO A 113 0.67 -3.83 52.71
N ALA A 114 1.44 -3.21 53.61
CA ALA A 114 2.85 -2.94 53.42
C ALA A 114 3.62 -4.26 53.24
N VAL A 115 4.34 -4.37 52.12
CA VAL A 115 5.21 -5.52 51.83
C VAL A 115 6.51 -5.34 52.64
N PRO A 116 6.90 -6.31 53.49
CA PRO A 116 8.19 -6.25 54.17
C PRO A 116 9.34 -6.52 53.19
N ALA A 117 10.39 -5.72 53.32
CA ALA A 117 11.68 -5.94 52.68
C ALA A 117 12.42 -7.10 53.37
N ALA A 118 12.87 -8.10 52.60
CA ALA A 118 14.24 -8.66 52.65
C ALA A 118 14.34 -10.10 52.08
N ALA A 119 15.37 -10.26 51.24
CA ALA A 119 16.28 -11.41 51.11
C ALA A 119 15.75 -12.84 50.88
N SER A 120 16.00 -13.37 49.68
CA SER A 120 16.98 -14.47 49.50
C SER A 120 17.19 -14.81 48.03
N ARG A 121 18.46 -14.87 47.62
CA ARG A 121 18.91 -15.43 46.35
C ARG A 121 18.71 -16.95 46.38
N ALA A 122 18.04 -17.49 45.37
CA ALA A 122 18.14 -18.90 44.98
C ALA A 122 18.87 -19.00 43.62
N PRO A 123 19.69 -20.04 43.40
CA PRO A 123 20.48 -20.20 42.18
C PRO A 123 19.63 -20.64 40.98
N ALA A 124 20.04 -20.17 39.80
CA ALA A 124 19.40 -20.45 38.52
C ALA A 124 19.46 -21.95 38.14
N PRO A 125 18.44 -22.48 37.44
CA PRO A 125 18.47 -23.82 36.88
C PRO A 125 19.45 -23.91 35.68
N PRO A 126 20.08 -25.07 35.45
CA PRO A 126 20.99 -25.28 34.32
C PRO A 126 20.25 -25.27 32.98
N ALA A 127 20.87 -24.64 31.99
CA ALA A 127 20.36 -24.50 30.63
C ALA A 127 20.28 -25.87 29.90
N PRO A 128 19.23 -26.14 29.12
CA PRO A 128 19.15 -27.32 28.26
C PRO A 128 20.16 -27.21 27.11
N GLY A 129 20.92 -28.29 26.92
CA GLY A 129 22.06 -28.40 26.01
C GLY A 129 21.70 -28.21 24.54
N GLN A 130 22.54 -27.45 23.84
CA GLN A 130 22.52 -27.38 22.39
C GLN A 130 23.11 -28.65 21.77
N PRO A 131 22.47 -29.26 20.75
CA PRO A 131 23.08 -30.32 19.95
C PRO A 131 24.29 -29.76 19.19
N GLY A 132 25.46 -30.33 19.45
CA GLY A 132 26.72 -29.97 18.82
C GLY A 132 26.72 -30.29 17.31
N LEU A 133 27.08 -29.28 16.52
CA LEU A 133 27.51 -29.44 15.13
C LEU A 133 28.93 -30.02 15.11
N PRO A 134 29.18 -31.17 14.47
CA PRO A 134 30.54 -31.68 14.30
C PRO A 134 31.29 -30.85 13.25
N VAL A 135 32.32 -30.14 13.71
CA VAL A 135 33.35 -29.53 12.86
C VAL A 135 34.26 -30.65 12.35
N GLY A 136 33.99 -31.12 11.13
CA GLY A 136 34.86 -32.04 10.39
C GLY A 136 35.85 -31.27 9.52
N ASN A 137 37.02 -30.93 10.08
CA ASN A 137 38.19 -30.51 9.32
C ASN A 137 38.76 -31.68 8.52
N LYS A 138 38.57 -31.72 7.20
CA LYS A 138 39.50 -32.35 6.25
C LYS A 138 39.46 -31.62 4.91
N ALA A 139 40.48 -30.80 4.68
CA ALA A 139 40.87 -30.36 3.34
C ALA A 139 41.54 -31.54 2.60
N PRO A 140 41.19 -31.83 1.35
CA PRO A 140 42.10 -32.48 0.43
C PRO A 140 42.88 -31.40 -0.33
N VAL A 141 44.19 -31.38 -0.05
CA VAL A 141 45.22 -30.83 -0.92
C VAL A 141 45.16 -31.61 -2.24
N ALA A 142 44.73 -30.96 -3.31
CA ALA A 142 44.86 -31.48 -4.67
C ALA A 142 45.98 -30.72 -5.40
N LYS A 143 46.91 -31.53 -5.88
CA LYS A 143 48.18 -31.26 -6.55
C LYS A 143 48.06 -30.37 -7.80
N ALA A 144 49.10 -29.55 -8.02
CA ALA A 144 49.60 -29.09 -9.31
C ALA A 144 50.04 -30.31 -10.17
N ASP A 145 50.14 -30.37 -11.50
CA ASP A 145 50.42 -29.50 -12.66
C ASP A 145 50.08 -30.39 -13.91
N PRO A 146 50.47 -30.10 -15.18
CA PRO A 146 50.40 -28.89 -16.02
C PRO A 146 49.64 -29.19 -17.34
N GLU A 147 49.81 -28.32 -18.36
CA GLU A 147 49.82 -28.67 -19.80
C GLU A 147 48.62 -28.26 -20.68
N GLY A 148 48.89 -27.25 -21.53
CA GLY A 148 48.59 -27.34 -22.96
C GLY A 148 47.19 -27.00 -23.45
N ALA A 149 46.87 -25.71 -23.54
CA ALA A 149 45.87 -25.23 -24.49
C ALA A 149 46.49 -24.16 -25.42
N PRO A 150 46.44 -24.33 -26.76
CA PRO A 150 47.01 -23.37 -27.70
C PRO A 150 46.22 -22.06 -27.73
N PRO A 151 46.86 -20.92 -28.02
CA PRO A 151 46.19 -19.63 -28.10
C PRO A 151 45.27 -19.59 -29.33
N LEU A 152 44.00 -19.24 -29.10
CA LEU A 152 43.08 -18.88 -30.18
C LEU A 152 43.61 -17.63 -30.93
N PRO A 153 43.51 -17.59 -32.27
CA PRO A 153 43.95 -16.46 -33.07
C PRO A 153 43.11 -15.22 -32.76
N ARG A 154 43.79 -14.09 -32.51
CA ARG A 154 43.16 -12.78 -32.42
C ARG A 154 42.52 -12.42 -33.77
N PRO A 155 41.28 -11.94 -33.81
CA PRO A 155 40.75 -11.33 -35.02
C PRO A 155 41.56 -10.07 -35.33
N VAL A 156 42.27 -10.12 -36.45
CA VAL A 156 42.98 -8.99 -37.05
C VAL A 156 41.90 -8.00 -37.50
N SER A 157 41.80 -6.84 -36.85
CA SER A 157 40.98 -5.74 -37.35
C SER A 157 41.54 -5.25 -38.69
N PRO A 158 40.76 -5.28 -39.78
CA PRO A 158 41.18 -4.70 -41.04
C PRO A 158 41.11 -3.18 -40.96
N GLY A 159 42.24 -2.53 -41.24
CA GLY A 159 42.29 -1.24 -41.93
C GLY A 159 41.62 -0.06 -41.26
N ALA A 160 42.40 0.67 -40.45
CA ALA A 160 42.22 2.10 -40.32
C ALA A 160 42.42 2.74 -41.70
N ALA A 161 41.32 3.12 -42.37
CA ALA A 161 41.36 4.05 -43.48
C ALA A 161 41.74 5.44 -42.93
N PRO A 162 42.63 6.18 -43.60
CA PRO A 162 42.94 7.56 -43.20
C PRO A 162 41.71 8.44 -43.41
N VAL A 163 41.20 9.00 -42.31
CA VAL A 163 40.20 10.07 -42.35
C VAL A 163 40.83 11.25 -43.09
N ALA A 164 40.31 11.52 -44.28
CA ALA A 164 40.66 12.70 -45.05
C ALA A 164 40.38 13.95 -44.19
N LYS A 165 41.40 14.80 -44.05
CA LYS A 165 41.21 16.20 -43.63
C LYS A 165 40.26 16.85 -44.62
N VAL A 166 39.03 17.12 -44.18
CA VAL A 166 38.18 18.10 -44.82
C VAL A 166 38.61 19.44 -44.27
N ASP A 167 39.44 20.14 -45.05
CA ASP A 167 39.73 21.55 -44.84
C ASP A 167 38.47 22.35 -45.18
N ASP A 168 37.62 22.57 -44.17
CA ASP A 168 36.46 23.47 -44.24
C ASP A 168 36.96 24.92 -44.13
N SER A 169 37.52 25.43 -45.22
CA SER A 169 37.71 26.87 -45.45
C SER A 169 36.43 27.43 -46.08
N GLY A 170 35.33 27.36 -45.35
CA GLY A 170 34.06 28.00 -45.65
C GLY A 170 33.92 29.27 -44.82
N GLU A 171 34.50 30.37 -45.31
CA GLU A 171 34.43 31.72 -44.75
C GLU A 171 33.00 32.29 -44.86
N GLY A 172 32.08 31.72 -44.09
CA GLY A 172 30.71 32.19 -43.91
C GLY A 172 30.68 33.29 -42.85
N LYS A 173 30.78 34.53 -43.30
CA LYS A 173 30.65 35.78 -42.52
C LYS A 173 29.31 35.83 -41.77
N ALA A 174 29.23 35.19 -40.61
CA ALA A 174 28.10 35.27 -39.69
C ALA A 174 28.15 36.60 -38.92
N THR A 175 27.57 37.64 -39.54
CA THR A 175 27.16 38.85 -38.86
C THR A 175 25.96 38.56 -37.96
N ALA A 176 26.19 38.37 -36.67
CA ALA A 176 25.21 38.72 -35.63
C ALA A 176 25.94 38.94 -34.30
N ALA A 177 26.04 40.21 -33.90
CA ALA A 177 26.55 40.63 -32.61
C ALA A 177 25.69 40.07 -31.46
N SER A 178 25.95 38.84 -31.02
CA SER A 178 25.48 38.37 -29.72
C SER A 178 26.50 38.80 -28.68
N GLY A 179 26.24 39.93 -28.01
CA GLY A 179 27.01 40.30 -26.82
C GLY A 179 27.00 39.11 -25.86
N SER A 180 28.18 38.52 -25.62
CA SER A 180 28.31 37.33 -24.78
C SER A 180 27.94 37.70 -23.35
N LYS A 181 26.67 37.46 -22.99
CA LYS A 181 26.24 37.61 -21.61
C LYS A 181 27.01 36.57 -20.81
N LYS A 182 27.85 37.05 -19.88
CA LYS A 182 28.66 36.19 -19.01
C LYS A 182 27.76 35.14 -18.35
N PRO A 183 28.18 33.86 -18.32
CA PRO A 183 27.41 32.81 -17.65
C PRO A 183 27.15 33.22 -16.20
N SER A 184 25.91 33.04 -15.76
CA SER A 184 25.47 33.53 -14.44
C SER A 184 25.08 32.35 -13.56
N PHE A 185 25.90 32.08 -12.55
CA PHE A 185 25.71 30.93 -11.65
C PHE A 185 24.42 31.03 -10.84
N ALA A 186 24.09 32.24 -10.35
CA ALA A 186 22.84 32.47 -9.63
C ALA A 186 21.60 32.15 -10.47
N LEU A 187 21.58 32.60 -11.72
CA LEU A 187 20.47 32.32 -12.65
C LEU A 187 20.40 30.83 -13.02
N ALA A 188 21.54 30.15 -13.14
CA ALA A 188 21.57 28.69 -13.31
C ALA A 188 20.91 27.97 -12.13
N GLY A 189 21.17 28.41 -10.90
CA GLY A 189 20.50 27.86 -9.70
C GLY A 189 19.00 28.10 -9.68
N VAL A 190 18.54 29.30 -10.02
CA VAL A 190 17.10 29.60 -10.15
C VAL A 190 16.46 28.72 -11.24
N GLY A 191 17.12 28.59 -12.39
CA GLY A 191 16.66 27.72 -13.47
C GLY A 191 16.58 26.25 -13.08
N ALA A 192 17.58 25.75 -12.35
CA ALA A 192 17.60 24.39 -11.83
C ALA A 192 16.44 24.12 -10.88
N LEU A 193 16.17 25.06 -9.95
CA LEU A 193 15.08 24.94 -8.99
C LEU A 193 13.70 24.95 -9.68
N LEU A 194 13.47 25.90 -10.60
CA LEU A 194 12.22 25.96 -11.35
C LEU A 194 12.01 24.71 -12.21
N GLY A 195 13.08 24.21 -12.84
CA GLY A 195 13.06 22.95 -13.59
C GLY A 195 12.70 21.76 -12.69
N ALA A 196 13.32 21.64 -11.53
CA ALA A 196 13.04 20.57 -10.57
C ALA A 196 11.59 20.62 -10.06
N LEU A 197 11.05 21.81 -9.75
CA LEU A 197 9.66 21.99 -9.32
C LEU A 197 8.67 21.62 -10.44
N LEU A 198 8.96 22.00 -11.68
CA LEU A 198 8.14 21.60 -12.84
C LEU A 198 8.17 20.08 -13.04
N GLY A 199 9.36 19.47 -13.00
CA GLY A 199 9.50 18.02 -13.07
C GLY A 199 8.74 17.30 -11.96
N MET A 200 8.81 17.82 -10.73
CA MET A 200 8.05 17.30 -9.59
C MET A 200 6.54 17.41 -9.81
N ALA A 201 6.05 18.55 -10.31
CA ALA A 201 4.62 18.75 -10.59
C ALA A 201 4.12 17.76 -11.66
N ILE A 202 4.88 17.59 -12.76
CA ILE A 202 4.55 16.60 -13.79
C ILE A 202 4.55 15.19 -13.20
N TRP A 203 5.52 14.88 -12.34
CA TRP A 203 5.59 13.58 -11.69
C TRP A 203 4.37 13.28 -10.83
N VAL A 204 3.98 14.21 -9.96
CA VAL A 204 2.77 14.07 -9.12
C VAL A 204 1.54 13.91 -10.00
N ALA A 205 1.41 14.69 -11.07
CA ALA A 205 0.31 14.56 -12.02
C ALA A 205 0.26 13.15 -12.65
N VAL A 206 1.41 12.62 -13.11
CA VAL A 206 1.48 11.26 -13.68
C VAL A 206 1.02 10.22 -12.67
N ILE A 207 1.45 10.31 -11.40
CA ILE A 207 1.00 9.37 -10.36
C ILE A 207 -0.51 9.44 -10.18
N ILE A 208 -1.08 10.65 -10.07
CA ILE A 208 -2.52 10.83 -9.86
C ILE A 208 -3.33 10.29 -11.05
N PHE A 209 -2.90 10.55 -12.28
CA PHE A 209 -3.68 10.17 -13.47
C PHE A 209 -3.48 8.72 -13.92
N THR A 210 -2.30 8.13 -13.70
CA THR A 210 -1.96 6.82 -14.24
C THR A 210 -1.82 5.72 -13.19
N GLY A 211 -1.61 6.08 -11.92
CA GLY A 211 -1.24 5.12 -10.87
C GLY A 211 0.12 4.46 -11.07
N ILE A 212 0.88 4.83 -12.11
CA ILE A 212 2.16 4.19 -12.45
C ILE A 212 3.27 4.78 -11.56
N ARG A 213 3.74 4.01 -10.58
CA ARG A 213 4.90 4.34 -9.72
C ARG A 213 6.23 3.98 -10.37
N SER A 214 6.48 4.42 -11.59
CA SER A 214 7.71 4.05 -12.29
C SER A 214 8.90 4.94 -11.88
N GLY A 215 10.06 4.32 -11.65
CA GLY A 215 11.31 5.04 -11.36
C GLY A 215 11.76 5.97 -12.50
N TYR A 216 11.24 5.77 -13.72
CA TYR A 216 11.54 6.59 -14.88
C TYR A 216 11.15 8.06 -14.71
N VAL A 217 10.21 8.38 -13.83
CA VAL A 217 9.78 9.77 -13.64
C VAL A 217 10.82 10.59 -12.86
N ALA A 218 11.70 9.95 -12.08
CA ALA A 218 12.85 10.64 -11.49
C ALA A 218 13.79 11.21 -12.56
N LEU A 219 13.94 10.50 -13.69
CA LEU A 219 14.73 10.97 -14.84
C LEU A 219 14.16 12.29 -15.38
N LEU A 220 12.83 12.42 -15.44
CA LEU A 220 12.18 13.64 -15.89
C LEU A 220 12.52 14.83 -14.99
N VAL A 221 12.54 14.65 -13.67
CA VAL A 221 12.95 15.68 -12.70
C VAL A 221 14.41 16.09 -12.95
N GLY A 222 15.30 15.10 -13.14
CA GLY A 222 16.70 15.37 -13.45
C GLY A 222 16.90 16.15 -14.76
N VAL A 223 16.23 15.71 -15.83
CA VAL A 223 16.31 16.35 -17.16
C VAL A 223 15.79 17.78 -17.11
N THR A 224 14.64 18.01 -16.48
CA THR A 224 14.02 19.34 -16.37
C THR A 224 14.86 20.29 -15.51
N ALA A 225 15.45 19.83 -14.42
CA ALA A 225 16.39 20.61 -13.61
C ALA A 225 17.66 20.98 -14.40
N GLY A 226 18.28 20.01 -15.08
CA GLY A 226 19.47 20.25 -15.91
C GLY A 226 19.19 21.23 -17.06
N PHE A 227 18.06 21.06 -17.75
CA PHE A 227 17.63 21.96 -18.82
C PHE A 227 17.34 23.36 -18.31
N GLY A 228 16.65 23.50 -17.18
CA GLY A 228 16.38 24.80 -16.54
C GLY A 228 17.66 25.54 -16.18
N ALA A 229 18.64 24.84 -15.61
CA ALA A 229 19.95 25.40 -15.28
C ALA A 229 20.68 25.94 -16.53
N LYS A 230 20.68 25.15 -17.61
CA LYS A 230 21.30 25.52 -18.89
C LYS A 230 20.61 26.71 -19.55
N LEU A 231 19.28 26.72 -19.56
CA LEU A 231 18.47 27.76 -20.20
C LEU A 231 18.64 29.12 -19.52
N LEU A 232 18.56 29.17 -18.19
CA LEU A 232 18.67 30.43 -17.45
C LEU A 232 20.12 30.83 -17.17
N GLY A 233 21.02 29.88 -16.95
CA GLY A 233 22.45 30.13 -16.73
C GLY A 233 23.17 30.70 -17.95
N ARG A 234 22.56 30.58 -19.15
CA ARG A 234 23.08 31.01 -20.47
C ARG A 234 24.46 30.45 -20.78
N GLY A 235 24.71 29.22 -20.36
CA GLY A 235 26.00 28.55 -20.53
C GLY A 235 26.02 27.17 -19.91
N THR A 236 27.18 26.54 -19.95
CA THR A 236 27.44 25.22 -19.39
C THR A 236 28.72 25.28 -18.57
N SER A 237 28.73 24.69 -17.39
CA SER A 237 29.92 24.56 -16.56
C SER A 237 29.75 23.40 -15.58
N THR A 238 30.85 22.82 -15.10
CA THR A 238 30.81 21.78 -14.06
C THR A 238 30.02 22.23 -12.83
N GLY A 239 30.14 23.51 -12.46
CA GLY A 239 29.39 24.10 -11.36
C GLY A 239 27.87 24.08 -11.59
N PHE A 240 27.42 24.34 -12.82
CA PHE A 240 25.99 24.25 -13.16
C PHE A 240 25.48 22.81 -13.04
N GLY A 241 26.31 21.84 -13.44
CA GLY A 241 26.04 20.41 -13.27
C GLY A 241 25.77 20.03 -11.81
N VAL A 242 26.65 20.47 -10.89
CA VAL A 242 26.50 20.18 -9.45
C VAL A 242 25.22 20.82 -8.89
N VAL A 243 24.96 22.09 -9.20
CA VAL A 243 23.76 22.79 -8.74
C VAL A 243 22.49 22.12 -9.27
N ALA A 244 22.46 21.76 -10.56
CA ALA A 244 21.33 21.06 -11.17
C ALA A 244 21.07 19.70 -10.50
N ALA A 245 22.11 18.91 -10.21
CA ALA A 245 21.97 17.64 -9.53
C ALA A 245 21.42 17.80 -8.10
N LEU A 246 21.90 18.77 -7.32
CA LEU A 246 21.37 19.03 -5.98
C LEU A 246 19.90 19.48 -6.00
N CYS A 247 19.52 20.35 -6.93
CA CYS A 247 18.12 20.74 -7.11
C CYS A 247 17.26 19.56 -7.55
N ALA A 248 17.75 18.70 -8.44
CA ALA A 248 17.06 17.48 -8.85
C ALA A 248 16.86 16.52 -7.67
N LEU A 249 17.86 16.34 -6.79
CA LEU A 249 17.73 15.51 -5.60
C LEU A 249 16.62 16.03 -4.68
N LEU A 250 16.57 17.34 -4.41
CA LEU A 250 15.50 17.94 -3.61
C LEU A 250 14.13 17.74 -4.25
N GLY A 251 14.03 17.90 -5.58
CA GLY A 251 12.79 17.63 -6.32
C GLY A 251 12.36 16.17 -6.25
N ILE A 252 13.30 15.22 -6.31
CA ILE A 252 13.02 13.79 -6.20
C ILE A 252 12.55 13.43 -4.79
N VAL A 253 13.25 13.89 -3.75
CA VAL A 253 12.85 13.63 -2.35
C VAL A 253 11.51 14.28 -2.05
N GLY A 254 11.31 15.54 -2.47
CA GLY A 254 10.05 16.26 -2.30
C GLY A 254 8.88 15.58 -3.02
N GLY A 255 9.07 15.21 -4.28
CA GLY A 255 8.03 14.50 -5.04
C GLY A 255 7.73 13.11 -4.47
N SER A 256 8.73 12.38 -3.98
CA SER A 256 8.53 11.12 -3.27
C SER A 256 7.69 11.30 -2.00
N ALA A 257 7.96 12.34 -1.22
CA ALA A 257 7.20 12.63 -0.01
C ALA A 257 5.74 12.98 -0.33
N VAL A 258 5.49 13.83 -1.34
CA VAL A 258 4.13 14.17 -1.77
C VAL A 258 3.38 12.94 -2.27
N ALA A 259 4.00 12.14 -3.15
CA ALA A 259 3.41 10.90 -3.64
C ALA A 259 3.05 9.95 -2.50
N LEU A 260 3.95 9.79 -1.52
CA LEU A 260 3.69 8.99 -0.33
C LEU A 260 2.48 9.49 0.45
N THR A 261 2.40 10.80 0.70
CA THR A 261 1.29 11.36 1.47
C THR A 261 -0.04 11.19 0.74
N ALA A 262 -0.06 11.31 -0.59
CA ALA A 262 -1.27 11.10 -1.39
C ALA A 262 -1.70 9.63 -1.38
N ASP A 263 -0.76 8.70 -1.59
CA ASP A 263 -0.99 7.27 -1.53
C ASP A 263 -1.48 6.83 -0.14
N PHE A 264 -0.85 7.36 0.91
CA PHE A 264 -1.22 7.06 2.29
C PHE A 264 -2.58 7.63 2.64
N ALA A 265 -2.88 8.88 2.25
CA ALA A 265 -4.19 9.49 2.47
C ALA A 265 -5.31 8.68 1.77
N ALA A 266 -5.08 8.25 0.53
CA ALA A 266 -6.03 7.41 -0.19
C ALA A 266 -6.22 6.04 0.48
N ALA A 267 -5.13 5.39 0.92
CA ALA A 267 -5.17 4.11 1.61
C ALA A 267 -5.89 4.21 2.96
N VAL A 268 -5.58 5.25 3.76
CA VAL A 268 -6.26 5.52 5.03
C VAL A 268 -7.74 5.79 4.80
N THR A 269 -8.10 6.61 3.80
CA THR A 269 -9.51 6.91 3.50
C THR A 269 -10.30 5.63 3.18
N GLY A 270 -9.79 4.78 2.29
CA GLY A 270 -10.44 3.51 1.96
C GLY A 270 -10.49 2.52 3.13
N ALA A 271 -9.43 2.46 3.94
CA ALA A 271 -9.41 1.64 5.16
C ALA A 271 -10.40 2.14 6.22
N VAL A 272 -10.52 3.46 6.41
CA VAL A 272 -11.49 4.08 7.32
C VAL A 272 -12.91 3.81 6.86
N GLU A 273 -13.20 3.95 5.56
CA GLU A 273 -14.54 3.71 5.02
C GLU A 273 -14.96 2.25 5.20
N SER A 274 -14.10 1.29 4.81
CA SER A 274 -14.36 -0.14 5.02
C SER A 274 -14.50 -0.52 6.49
N ALA A 275 -13.66 0.01 7.38
CA ALA A 275 -13.78 -0.22 8.82
C ALA A 275 -15.02 0.43 9.42
N TYR A 276 -15.45 1.59 8.91
CA TYR A 276 -16.70 2.22 9.30
C TYR A 276 -17.91 1.37 8.90
N GLU A 277 -17.98 0.88 7.66
CA GLU A 277 -19.06 -0.02 7.21
C GLU A 277 -19.13 -1.29 8.07
N ALA A 278 -17.98 -1.90 8.35
CA ALA A 278 -17.90 -3.06 9.23
C ALA A 278 -18.41 -2.75 10.66
N ARG A 279 -18.04 -1.60 11.23
CA ARG A 279 -18.54 -1.16 12.53
C ARG A 279 -20.04 -0.86 12.52
N VAL A 280 -20.58 -0.30 11.44
CA VAL A 280 -22.03 -0.06 11.29
C VAL A 280 -22.80 -1.38 11.18
N GLU A 281 -22.28 -2.36 10.44
CA GLU A 281 -22.88 -3.70 10.37
C GLU A 281 -22.89 -4.35 11.76
N LEU A 282 -21.77 -4.29 12.48
CA LEU A 282 -21.67 -4.81 13.83
C LEU A 282 -22.64 -4.09 14.78
N ALA A 283 -22.72 -2.78 14.70
CA ALA A 283 -23.65 -1.97 15.48
C ALA A 283 -25.11 -2.40 15.26
N LYS A 284 -25.50 -2.67 14.00
CA LYS A 284 -26.83 -3.21 13.68
C LYS A 284 -27.05 -4.58 14.28
N ASN A 285 -26.06 -5.48 14.20
CA ASN A 285 -26.14 -6.82 14.79
C ASN A 285 -26.28 -6.77 16.32
N VAL A 286 -25.52 -5.89 16.99
CA VAL A 286 -25.60 -5.66 18.44
C VAL A 286 -26.92 -5.03 18.84
N ALA A 287 -27.46 -4.10 18.06
CA ALA A 287 -28.75 -3.50 18.31
C ALA A 287 -29.91 -4.50 18.18
N GLN A 288 -29.77 -5.51 17.31
CA GLN A 288 -30.77 -6.57 17.10
C GLN A 288 -30.64 -7.76 18.05
N ALA A 289 -29.50 -7.90 18.75
CA ALA A 289 -29.25 -9.00 19.66
C ALA A 289 -30.24 -9.00 20.85
N LYS A 290 -30.97 -10.09 21.02
CA LYS A 290 -31.99 -10.25 22.07
C LYS A 290 -31.46 -10.93 23.33
N ASN A 291 -30.38 -11.69 23.20
CA ASN A 291 -29.81 -12.51 24.27
C ASN A 291 -28.28 -12.41 24.31
N ASP A 292 -27.71 -12.90 25.41
CA ASP A 292 -26.27 -12.84 25.68
C ASP A 292 -25.43 -13.67 24.70
N ASP A 293 -25.99 -14.74 24.13
CA ASP A 293 -25.30 -15.59 23.16
C ASP A 293 -25.13 -14.89 21.81
N GLU A 294 -26.16 -14.19 21.34
CA GLU A 294 -26.09 -13.31 20.16
C GLU A 294 -25.10 -12.17 20.38
N LEU A 295 -25.09 -11.61 21.59
CA LEU A 295 -24.16 -10.55 21.95
C LEU A 295 -22.71 -11.06 22.00
N ARG A 296 -22.46 -12.28 22.53
CA ARG A 296 -21.13 -12.92 22.49
C ARG A 296 -20.67 -13.13 21.05
N LYS A 297 -21.55 -13.63 20.16
CA LYS A 297 -21.23 -13.82 18.74
C LYS A 297 -20.84 -12.51 18.06
N ALA A 298 -21.56 -11.42 18.34
CA ALA A 298 -21.21 -10.10 17.84
C ALA A 298 -19.88 -9.61 18.43
N ALA A 299 -19.68 -9.77 19.74
CA ALA A 299 -18.47 -9.36 20.44
C ALA A 299 -17.20 -10.08 19.95
N VAL A 300 -17.29 -11.34 19.50
CA VAL A 300 -16.16 -12.07 18.88
C VAL A 300 -15.61 -11.31 17.68
N ARG A 301 -16.46 -10.72 16.84
CA ARG A 301 -15.97 -9.99 15.66
C ARG A 301 -15.12 -8.77 16.01
N GLU A 302 -15.27 -8.21 17.20
CA GLU A 302 -14.56 -6.97 17.62
C GLU A 302 -13.42 -7.24 18.60
N LEU A 303 -13.63 -8.14 19.57
CA LEU A 303 -12.63 -8.46 20.61
C LEU A 303 -11.56 -9.44 20.15
N ALA A 304 -11.75 -10.09 19.00
CA ALA A 304 -10.95 -11.24 18.63
C ALA A 304 -10.54 -11.21 17.16
N ALA A 305 -9.48 -10.45 16.87
CA ALA A 305 -8.72 -10.66 15.65
C ALA A 305 -8.22 -12.13 15.54
N ASP A 306 -7.94 -12.78 16.69
CA ASP A 306 -7.33 -14.12 16.75
C ASP A 306 -8.19 -15.22 17.42
N ARG A 307 -9.38 -14.90 17.96
CA ARG A 307 -10.28 -15.91 18.57
C ARG A 307 -11.50 -16.13 17.70
N THR A 308 -11.70 -17.37 17.27
CA THR A 308 -12.83 -17.76 16.44
C THR A 308 -14.03 -18.25 17.25
N ASP A 309 -13.83 -18.61 18.52
CA ASP A 309 -14.87 -19.26 19.34
C ASP A 309 -15.54 -18.31 20.35
N PRO A 310 -16.86 -18.05 20.23
CA PRO A 310 -17.64 -17.21 21.17
C PRO A 310 -17.62 -17.69 22.62
N LYS A 311 -17.37 -18.98 22.83
CA LYS A 311 -17.30 -19.59 24.15
C LYS A 311 -16.03 -19.22 24.92
N THR A 312 -15.02 -18.69 24.23
CA THR A 312 -13.75 -18.28 24.85
C THR A 312 -13.81 -16.88 25.45
N ILE A 313 -14.89 -16.14 25.22
CA ILE A 313 -15.12 -14.83 25.84
C ILE A 313 -15.61 -15.04 27.27
N SER A 314 -14.82 -14.54 28.24
CA SER A 314 -15.20 -14.61 29.65
C SER A 314 -16.43 -13.74 29.94
N ASP A 315 -17.21 -14.11 30.96
CA ASP A 315 -18.38 -13.31 31.35
C ASP A 315 -18.00 -11.88 31.78
N ALA A 316 -16.78 -11.70 32.29
CA ALA A 316 -16.21 -10.41 32.64
C ALA A 316 -15.96 -9.54 31.39
N ASP A 317 -15.39 -10.11 30.33
CA ASP A 317 -15.18 -9.41 29.06
C ASP A 317 -16.52 -9.03 28.41
N LEU A 318 -17.50 -9.92 28.48
CA LEU A 318 -18.85 -9.66 27.97
C LEU A 318 -19.55 -8.55 28.77
N GLN A 319 -19.40 -8.52 30.09
CA GLN A 319 -19.91 -7.45 30.95
C GLN A 319 -19.28 -6.10 30.58
N LYS A 320 -17.96 -6.07 30.38
CA LYS A 320 -17.24 -4.86 29.97
C LYS A 320 -17.71 -4.37 28.60
N PHE A 321 -17.82 -5.27 27.63
CA PHE A 321 -18.35 -4.97 26.29
C PHE A 321 -19.79 -4.42 26.37
N LYS A 322 -20.64 -5.00 27.23
CA LYS A 322 -22.02 -4.53 27.46
C LYS A 322 -22.08 -3.12 28.06
N SER A 323 -21.21 -2.80 29.01
CA SER A 323 -21.25 -1.50 29.68
C SER A 323 -20.59 -0.38 28.86
N GLU A 324 -19.51 -0.70 28.14
CA GLU A 324 -18.69 0.30 27.44
C GLU A 324 -19.06 0.42 25.97
N GLU A 325 -19.12 -0.69 25.23
CA GLU A 325 -19.25 -0.69 23.76
C GLU A 325 -20.70 -0.73 23.27
N VAL A 326 -21.57 -1.53 23.90
CA VAL A 326 -22.97 -1.65 23.45
C VAL A 326 -23.72 -0.31 23.38
N PRO A 327 -23.61 0.62 24.36
CA PRO A 327 -24.25 1.93 24.25
C PRO A 327 -23.73 2.73 23.05
N ARG A 328 -22.43 2.65 22.79
CA ARG A 328 -21.75 3.34 21.70
C ARG A 328 -22.15 2.78 20.34
N LEU A 329 -22.19 1.46 20.21
CA LEU A 329 -22.66 0.76 19.01
C LEU A 329 -24.13 1.02 18.74
N LYS A 330 -24.99 1.06 19.77
CA LYS A 330 -26.40 1.43 19.59
C LYS A 330 -26.55 2.88 19.08
N ALA A 331 -25.79 3.82 19.64
CA ALA A 331 -25.79 5.20 19.15
C ALA A 331 -25.34 5.29 17.68
N LEU A 332 -24.36 4.47 17.28
CA LEU A 332 -23.93 4.36 15.88
C LEU A 332 -25.01 3.75 14.98
N ALA A 333 -25.69 2.69 15.41
CA ALA A 333 -26.79 2.07 14.67
C ALA A 333 -27.99 3.02 14.46
N GLU A 334 -28.23 3.90 15.44
CA GLU A 334 -29.27 4.93 15.38
C GLU A 334 -28.84 6.18 14.59
N GLY A 335 -27.59 6.23 14.10
CA GLY A 335 -27.04 7.39 13.38
C GLY A 335 -26.82 8.62 14.27
N LYS A 336 -26.81 8.47 15.60
CA LYS A 336 -26.61 9.57 16.56
C LYS A 336 -25.15 9.98 16.69
N SER A 337 -24.21 9.07 16.43
CA SER A 337 -22.80 9.43 16.39
C SER A 337 -22.48 10.15 15.09
N LEU A 338 -21.72 11.23 15.19
CA LEU A 338 -21.28 11.98 14.03
C LEU A 338 -20.31 11.09 13.24
N LYS A 339 -20.65 10.76 11.98
CA LYS A 339 -19.83 9.92 11.09
C LYS A 339 -18.36 10.37 11.10
N SER A 340 -18.12 11.68 11.05
CA SER A 340 -16.77 12.27 11.05
C SER A 340 -15.97 12.02 12.33
N GLU A 341 -16.61 11.91 13.50
CA GLU A 341 -15.89 11.62 14.76
C GLU A 341 -15.42 10.17 14.81
N VAL A 342 -16.25 9.25 14.31
CA VAL A 342 -15.90 7.83 14.17
C VAL A 342 -14.78 7.67 13.14
N GLU A 343 -14.92 8.31 11.98
CA GLU A 343 -13.87 8.29 10.94
C GLU A 343 -12.54 8.85 11.44
N ALA A 344 -12.56 9.94 12.21
CA ALA A 344 -11.34 10.52 12.78
C ALA A 344 -10.65 9.58 13.77
N GLN A 345 -11.42 8.87 14.62
CA GLN A 345 -10.85 7.90 15.55
C GLN A 345 -10.28 6.66 14.83
N LEU A 346 -10.99 6.15 13.82
CA LEU A 346 -10.50 5.04 12.99
C LEU A 346 -9.23 5.44 12.23
N ALA A 347 -9.21 6.65 11.67
CA ALA A 347 -8.03 7.17 10.98
C ALA A 347 -6.83 7.24 11.93
N ALA A 348 -7.01 7.74 13.16
CA ALA A 348 -5.95 7.80 14.15
C ALA A 348 -5.42 6.40 14.53
N GLU A 349 -6.31 5.42 14.71
CA GLU A 349 -5.95 4.03 15.01
C GLU A 349 -5.14 3.41 13.86
N ILE A 350 -5.64 3.53 12.62
CA ILE A 350 -4.97 3.01 11.42
C ILE A 350 -3.59 3.66 11.23
N VAL A 351 -3.49 4.99 11.41
CA VAL A 351 -2.22 5.72 11.29
C VAL A 351 -1.23 5.29 12.37
N SER A 352 -1.71 5.04 13.60
CA SER A 352 -0.86 4.61 14.71
C SER A 352 -0.33 3.18 14.57
N GLY A 353 -1.09 2.29 13.92
CA GLY A 353 -0.67 0.92 13.63
C GLY A 353 0.27 0.78 12.44
N PHE A 354 0.56 1.89 11.74
CA PHE A 354 1.33 1.85 10.51
C PHE A 354 2.85 1.84 10.77
N ASP A 355 3.53 0.81 10.29
CA ASP A 355 4.99 0.70 10.40
C ASP A 355 5.69 1.56 9.33
N TYR A 356 6.10 2.77 9.73
CA TYR A 356 6.89 3.67 8.90
C TYR A 356 8.20 3.06 8.42
N GLY A 357 8.77 2.09 9.15
CA GLY A 357 10.02 1.43 8.79
C GLY A 357 9.90 0.63 7.49
N GLU A 358 8.81 -0.10 7.31
CA GLU A 358 8.57 -0.87 6.09
C GLU A 358 8.30 0.03 4.88
N VAL A 359 7.65 1.17 5.11
CA VAL A 359 7.45 2.20 4.09
C VAL A 359 8.78 2.79 3.64
N ILE A 360 9.60 3.22 4.59
CA ILE A 360 10.94 3.76 4.32
C ILE A 360 11.79 2.73 3.54
N LYS A 361 11.76 1.45 3.91
CA LYS A 361 12.48 0.40 3.16
C LYS A 361 12.01 0.30 1.70
N ARG A 362 10.71 0.44 1.44
CA ARG A 362 10.19 0.46 0.06
C ARG A 362 10.68 1.69 -0.72
N PHE A 363 10.83 2.85 -0.07
CA PHE A 363 11.41 4.05 -0.69
C PHE A 363 12.88 3.87 -1.07
N PHE A 364 13.67 3.26 -0.18
CA PHE A 364 15.09 2.97 -0.42
C PHE A 364 15.32 1.64 -1.12
N SER A 365 14.37 1.21 -1.95
CA SER A 365 14.56 0.08 -2.84
C SER A 365 15.79 0.33 -3.74
N ILE A 366 16.58 -0.71 -3.99
CA ILE A 366 17.76 -0.62 -4.86
C ILE A 366 17.42 -0.03 -6.23
N PHE A 367 16.24 -0.32 -6.77
CA PHE A 367 15.76 0.23 -8.03
C PHE A 367 15.50 1.75 -7.96
N ALA A 368 15.00 2.24 -6.83
CA ALA A 368 14.80 3.67 -6.61
C ALA A 368 16.15 4.38 -6.53
N ILE A 369 17.11 3.83 -5.77
CA ILE A 369 18.47 4.37 -5.65
C ILE A 369 19.16 4.44 -7.01
N ILE A 370 19.10 3.37 -7.81
CA ILE A 370 19.65 3.36 -9.17
C ILE A 370 18.99 4.45 -10.03
N SER A 371 17.66 4.55 -9.99
CA SER A 371 16.92 5.57 -10.75
C SER A 371 17.30 6.99 -10.35
N TRP A 372 17.55 7.22 -9.05
CA TRP A 372 18.00 8.51 -8.53
C TRP A 372 19.39 8.83 -9.06
N ILE A 373 20.34 7.90 -8.99
CA ILE A 373 21.70 8.09 -9.51
C ILE A 373 21.65 8.46 -11.01
N ILE A 374 20.85 7.75 -11.80
CA ILE A 374 20.69 8.04 -13.24
C ILE A 374 20.10 9.44 -13.45
N ALA A 375 19.06 9.82 -12.69
CA ALA A 375 18.44 11.14 -12.77
C ALA A 375 19.40 12.28 -12.42
N LEU A 376 20.19 12.11 -11.35
CA LEU A 376 21.21 13.07 -10.94
C LEU A 376 22.32 13.18 -11.99
N GLY A 377 22.76 12.05 -12.56
CA GLY A 377 23.72 12.01 -13.64
C GLY A 377 23.21 12.73 -14.89
N ALA A 378 21.93 12.54 -15.25
CA ALA A 378 21.29 13.25 -16.36
C ALA A 378 21.23 14.76 -16.11
N ALA A 379 20.80 15.19 -14.92
CA ALA A 379 20.77 16.60 -14.54
C ALA A 379 22.16 17.24 -14.65
N PHE A 380 23.17 16.57 -14.09
CA PHE A 380 24.56 17.00 -14.15
C PHE A 380 25.04 17.13 -15.59
N ARG A 381 24.88 16.07 -16.39
CA ARG A 381 25.39 15.98 -17.77
C ARG A 381 24.77 17.02 -18.69
N ILE A 382 23.48 17.31 -18.53
CA ILE A 382 22.77 18.31 -19.35
C ILE A 382 23.25 19.72 -19.03
N ALA A 383 23.44 20.05 -17.74
CA ALA A 383 23.85 21.38 -17.30
C ALA A 383 25.36 21.63 -17.44
N SER A 384 26.20 20.60 -17.38
CA SER A 384 27.65 20.72 -17.51
C SER A 384 28.15 20.92 -18.94
N GLY A 385 27.33 20.56 -19.94
CA GLY A 385 27.68 20.67 -21.36
C GLY A 385 28.04 19.33 -21.98
#